data_AF-A0A0J7NCE3-F1
#
_entry.id   AF-A0A0J7NCE3-F1
#
_cell.length_a   1.000
_cell.length_b   1.000
_cell.length_c   1.000
_cell.angle_alpha   90.00
_cell.angle_beta   90.00
_cell.angle_gamma   90.00
#
_symmetry.space_group_name_H-M   'P 1'
#
loop_
_entity.id
_entity.type
_entity.pdbx_description
1 polymer ?
#
loop_
_entity_poly.entity_id
_entity_poly.type
_entity_poly.pdbx_seq_one_letter_code
_entity_poly.pdbx_strand_id
1 'polypeptide(L)'
;MAKSKVSPVKQISLPRLELCAALLLARMVKYVSAVLDVRPTLIHLWTDSTVTLHWIQNHPSRWKTFVANRVSTIQQLVPEAKWSHLPGQSNPADCASRGLSPGDLVNHALWWQGPSFLKECRQQGTLPPAIVLTEVPEERMQILLANSLKAVEDNSILSRYSDLHKLLRITAWCKRWRRAIHSDRRSSSSEAVRQSPVPLMAEELDQAERL
;
A
#
# COMPACT_ATOMS: atom_id res chain seq x y z
N MET A 1 -25.87 12.02 -26.14
CA MET A 1 -25.93 10.57 -26.44
C MET A 1 -25.36 9.78 -25.26
N ALA A 2 -26.21 9.15 -24.46
CA ALA A 2 -25.76 8.30 -23.34
C ALA A 2 -25.45 6.88 -23.86
N LYS A 3 -24.15 6.54 -23.97
CA LYS A 3 -23.72 5.16 -24.24
C LYS A 3 -23.67 4.41 -22.91
N SER A 4 -24.80 3.83 -22.51
CA SER A 4 -24.84 2.83 -21.43
C SER A 4 -23.94 1.65 -21.84
N LYS A 5 -22.93 1.35 -21.04
CA LYS A 5 -21.97 0.27 -21.33
C LYS A 5 -22.58 -1.05 -20.87
N VAL A 6 -22.94 -1.90 -21.82
CA VAL A 6 -23.48 -3.24 -21.57
C VAL A 6 -22.41 -4.15 -20.96
N SER A 7 -22.85 -5.15 -20.19
CA SER A 7 -21.99 -6.07 -19.44
C SER A 7 -20.86 -6.67 -20.29
N PRO A 8 -19.59 -6.65 -19.84
CA PRO A 8 -18.46 -7.13 -20.62
C PRO A 8 -18.48 -8.66 -20.82
N VAL A 9 -18.05 -9.10 -22.02
CA VAL A 9 -17.97 -10.52 -22.42
C VAL A 9 -16.98 -11.33 -21.57
N LYS A 10 -15.96 -10.66 -21.01
CA LYS A 10 -15.08 -11.27 -19.99
C LYS A 10 -15.73 -11.11 -18.63
N GLN A 11 -15.75 -12.18 -17.83
CA GLN A 11 -16.19 -12.10 -16.43
C GLN A 11 -15.29 -11.11 -15.66
N ILE A 12 -15.84 -9.93 -15.39
CA ILE A 12 -15.22 -8.90 -14.56
C ILE A 12 -16.03 -8.84 -13.27
N SER A 13 -15.33 -8.85 -12.13
CA SER A 13 -15.99 -8.73 -10.82
C SER A 13 -16.69 -7.37 -10.70
N LEU A 14 -17.78 -7.33 -9.92
CA LEU A 14 -18.52 -6.09 -9.68
C LEU A 14 -17.62 -4.93 -9.18
N PRO A 15 -16.69 -5.13 -8.21
CA PRO A 15 -15.77 -4.07 -7.80
C PRO A 15 -14.89 -3.51 -8.92
N ARG A 16 -14.46 -4.36 -9.87
CA ARG A 16 -13.69 -3.91 -11.02
C ARG A 16 -14.53 -3.07 -12.00
N LEU A 17 -15.83 -3.37 -12.12
CA LEU A 17 -16.76 -2.56 -12.93
C LEU A 17 -17.00 -1.19 -12.28
N GLU A 18 -17.20 -1.15 -10.97
CA GLU A 18 -17.33 0.08 -10.19
C GLU A 18 -16.07 0.95 -10.30
N LEU A 19 -14.88 0.36 -10.21
CA LEU A 19 -13.62 1.07 -10.46
C LEU A 19 -13.51 1.60 -11.90
N CYS A 20 -14.04 0.88 -12.89
CA CYS A 20 -14.09 1.37 -14.27
C CYS A 20 -15.05 2.56 -14.42
N ALA A 21 -16.16 2.57 -13.70
CA ALA A 21 -17.08 3.71 -13.66
C ALA A 21 -16.40 4.93 -13.01
N ALA A 22 -15.67 4.75 -11.91
CA ALA A 22 -14.88 5.81 -11.29
C ALA A 22 -13.80 6.38 -12.24
N LEU A 23 -13.11 5.53 -13.00
CA LEU A 23 -12.17 5.98 -14.03
C LEU A 23 -12.84 6.78 -15.15
N LEU A 24 -14.04 6.37 -15.58
CA LEU A 24 -14.81 7.12 -16.57
C LEU A 24 -15.19 8.50 -16.04
N LEU A 25 -15.63 8.59 -14.79
CA LEU A 25 -15.93 9.86 -14.12
C LEU A 25 -14.70 10.77 -14.09
N ALA A 26 -13.54 10.27 -13.67
CA ALA A 26 -12.29 11.05 -13.63
C ALA A 26 -11.90 11.63 -15.01
N ARG A 27 -12.04 10.83 -16.07
CA ARG A 27 -11.81 11.28 -17.45
C ARG A 27 -12.80 12.37 -17.86
N MET A 28 -14.07 12.19 -17.51
CA MET A 28 -15.12 13.15 -17.83
C MET A 28 -14.91 14.48 -17.12
N VAL A 29 -14.54 14.46 -15.83
CA VAL A 29 -14.19 15.67 -15.08
C VAL A 29 -13.04 16.42 -15.74
N LYS A 30 -11.94 15.73 -16.08
CA LYS A 30 -10.80 16.35 -16.78
C LYS A 30 -11.22 16.96 -18.12
N TYR A 31 -12.03 16.23 -18.90
CA TYR A 31 -12.52 16.70 -20.19
C TYR A 31 -13.41 17.94 -20.04
N VAL A 32 -14.40 17.90 -19.14
CA VAL A 32 -15.33 19.00 -18.93
C VAL A 32 -14.62 20.24 -18.40
N SER A 33 -13.71 20.10 -17.44
CA SER A 33 -12.91 21.23 -16.94
C SER A 33 -12.07 21.89 -18.04
N ALA A 34 -11.51 21.09 -18.96
CA ALA A 34 -10.75 21.60 -20.09
C ALA A 34 -11.65 22.30 -21.13
N VAL A 35 -12.81 21.73 -21.46
CA VAL A 35 -13.74 22.30 -22.44
C VAL A 35 -14.39 23.59 -21.94
N LEU A 36 -14.71 23.66 -20.67
CA LEU A 36 -15.34 24.84 -20.05
C LEU A 36 -14.32 25.89 -19.59
N ASP A 37 -13.02 25.64 -19.77
CA ASP A 37 -11.90 26.47 -19.28
C ASP A 37 -12.04 26.92 -17.82
N VAL A 38 -12.55 26.03 -16.98
CA VAL A 38 -12.69 26.25 -15.54
C VAL A 38 -11.64 25.46 -14.79
N ARG A 39 -11.05 26.10 -13.79
CA ARG A 39 -10.20 25.46 -12.79
C ARG A 39 -10.98 25.41 -11.49
N PRO A 40 -11.70 24.31 -11.20
CA PRO A 40 -12.46 24.23 -9.97
C PRO A 40 -11.50 24.29 -8.79
N THR A 41 -11.77 25.18 -7.83
CA THR A 41 -11.01 25.26 -6.58
C THR A 41 -11.21 24.01 -5.71
N LEU A 42 -12.33 23.31 -5.88
CA LEU A 42 -12.66 22.11 -5.13
C LEU A 42 -13.49 21.15 -5.98
N ILE A 43 -13.04 19.91 -6.12
CA ILE A 43 -13.75 18.84 -6.84
C ILE A 43 -14.09 17.74 -5.83
N HIS A 44 -15.38 17.42 -5.71
CA HIS A 44 -15.85 16.30 -4.90
C HIS A 44 -16.44 15.22 -5.81
N LEU A 45 -15.92 14.00 -5.69
CA LEU A 45 -16.36 12.84 -6.45
C LEU A 45 -16.87 11.77 -5.49
N TRP A 46 -17.97 11.13 -5.86
CA TRP A 46 -18.69 10.21 -4.98
C TRP A 46 -18.81 8.83 -5.62
N THR A 47 -18.68 7.79 -4.79
CA THR A 47 -18.93 6.39 -5.18
C THR A 47 -19.68 5.68 -4.07
N ASP A 48 -20.59 4.79 -4.44
CA ASP A 48 -21.33 3.89 -3.55
C ASP A 48 -20.61 2.58 -3.27
N SER A 49 -19.48 2.36 -3.94
CA SER A 49 -18.60 1.24 -3.70
C SER A 49 -17.52 1.60 -2.69
N THR A 50 -17.67 1.10 -1.47
CA THR A 50 -16.66 1.22 -0.42
C THR A 50 -15.33 0.61 -0.84
N VAL A 51 -15.36 -0.51 -1.58
CA VAL A 51 -14.18 -1.17 -2.13
C VAL A 51 -13.46 -0.26 -3.14
N THR A 52 -14.20 0.33 -4.08
CA THR A 52 -13.65 1.26 -5.07
C THR A 52 -13.07 2.50 -4.39
N LEU A 53 -13.80 3.06 -3.42
CA LEU A 53 -13.32 4.20 -2.64
C LEU A 53 -12.00 3.88 -1.93
N HIS A 54 -11.95 2.73 -1.25
CA HIS A 54 -10.76 2.29 -0.53
C HIS A 54 -9.57 2.08 -1.47
N TRP A 55 -9.78 1.50 -2.66
CA TRP A 55 -8.74 1.38 -3.67
C TRP A 55 -8.20 2.74 -4.12
N ILE A 56 -9.08 3.73 -4.34
CA ILE A 56 -8.72 5.08 -4.82
C ILE A 56 -8.00 5.90 -3.75
N GLN A 57 -8.38 5.77 -2.48
CA GLN A 57 -7.79 6.53 -1.36
C GLN A 57 -6.37 6.06 -0.97
N ASN A 58 -5.96 4.89 -1.45
CA ASN A 58 -4.68 4.28 -1.11
C ASN A 58 -3.70 4.30 -2.29
N HIS A 59 -2.43 4.05 -1.98
CA HIS A 59 -1.38 4.05 -2.99
C HIS A 59 -1.53 2.87 -3.99
N PRO A 60 -1.41 3.09 -5.32
CA PRO A 60 -1.61 2.06 -6.34
C PRO A 60 -0.75 0.80 -6.17
N SER A 61 0.45 0.93 -5.58
CA SER A 61 1.38 -0.20 -5.39
C SER A 61 0.81 -1.32 -4.53
N ARG A 62 -0.16 -1.02 -3.65
CA ARG A 62 -0.85 -2.00 -2.80
C ARG A 62 -1.70 -2.98 -3.60
N TRP A 63 -2.07 -2.65 -4.83
CA TRP A 63 -3.09 -3.40 -5.58
C TRP A 63 -2.50 -4.27 -6.68
N LYS A 64 -3.22 -5.32 -7.06
CA LYS A 64 -2.91 -6.10 -8.27
C LYS A 64 -3.02 -5.21 -9.52
N THR A 65 -2.31 -5.59 -10.58
CA THR A 65 -2.05 -4.76 -11.77
C THR A 65 -3.30 -4.10 -12.36
N PHE A 66 -4.44 -4.80 -12.42
CA PHE A 66 -5.68 -4.24 -12.97
C PHE A 66 -6.17 -3.01 -12.19
N VAL A 67 -6.21 -3.13 -10.86
CA VAL A 67 -6.65 -2.09 -9.94
C VAL A 67 -5.58 -1.01 -9.85
N ALA A 68 -4.31 -1.38 -9.67
CA ALA A 68 -3.18 -0.46 -9.57
C ALA A 68 -3.12 0.51 -10.76
N ASN A 69 -3.20 0.01 -11.99
CA ASN A 69 -3.11 0.85 -13.19
C ASN A 69 -4.28 1.86 -13.27
N ARG A 70 -5.48 1.44 -12.87
CA ARG A 70 -6.67 2.29 -12.89
C ARG A 70 -6.65 3.33 -11.79
N VAL A 71 -6.29 2.94 -10.57
CA VAL A 71 -6.13 3.84 -9.43
C VAL A 71 -5.07 4.90 -9.74
N SER A 72 -3.92 4.49 -10.28
CA SER A 72 -2.87 5.43 -10.73
C SER A 72 -3.40 6.41 -11.77
N THR A 73 -4.14 5.93 -12.77
CA THR A 73 -4.74 6.81 -13.79
C THR A 73 -5.76 7.77 -13.17
N ILE A 74 -6.62 7.32 -12.26
CA ILE A 74 -7.62 8.15 -11.57
C ILE A 74 -6.91 9.28 -10.81
N GLN A 75 -5.94 8.93 -9.96
CA GLN A 75 -5.19 9.89 -9.15
C GLN A 75 -4.42 10.90 -10.01
N GLN A 76 -3.90 10.49 -11.19
CA GLN A 76 -3.26 11.39 -12.13
C GLN A 76 -4.22 12.32 -12.89
N LEU A 77 -5.43 11.85 -13.19
CA LEU A 77 -6.42 12.64 -13.93
C LEU A 77 -7.05 13.73 -13.07
N VAL A 78 -7.25 13.45 -11.78
CA VAL A 78 -7.94 14.33 -10.82
C VAL A 78 -7.22 14.35 -9.46
N PRO A 79 -5.97 14.86 -9.38
CA PRO A 79 -5.17 14.82 -8.16
C PRO A 79 -5.79 15.60 -6.99
N GLU A 80 -6.47 16.71 -7.29
CA GLU A 80 -7.10 17.59 -6.29
C GLU A 80 -8.52 17.15 -5.89
N ALA A 81 -9.03 16.06 -6.45
CA ALA A 81 -10.40 15.62 -6.19
C ALA A 81 -10.50 14.87 -4.85
N LYS A 82 -11.47 15.28 -4.03
CA LYS A 82 -11.86 14.56 -2.82
C LYS A 82 -12.84 13.46 -3.17
N TRP A 83 -12.46 12.21 -2.89
CA TRP A 83 -13.33 11.04 -3.08
C TRP A 83 -14.05 10.70 -1.78
N SER A 84 -15.36 10.47 -1.85
CA SER A 84 -16.20 10.15 -0.70
C SER A 84 -17.23 9.07 -1.01
N HIS A 85 -17.69 8.41 0.05
CA HIS A 85 -18.73 7.40 -0.07
C HIS A 85 -20.11 8.04 -0.04
N LEU A 86 -21.03 7.57 -0.88
CA LEU A 86 -22.46 7.81 -0.73
C LEU A 86 -23.21 6.47 -0.62
N PRO A 87 -24.23 6.33 0.22
CA PRO A 87 -25.06 5.13 0.23
C PRO A 87 -25.66 4.88 -1.17
N GLY A 88 -25.68 3.62 -1.63
CA GLY A 88 -26.21 3.28 -2.96
C GLY A 88 -27.65 3.72 -3.20
N GLN A 89 -28.50 3.71 -2.16
CA GLN A 89 -29.88 4.22 -2.24
C GLN A 89 -29.96 5.73 -2.50
N SER A 90 -28.88 6.45 -2.19
CA SER A 90 -28.74 7.89 -2.42
C SER A 90 -27.93 8.20 -3.70
N ASN A 91 -27.56 7.18 -4.48
CA ASN A 91 -26.79 7.35 -5.71
C ASN A 91 -27.70 7.57 -6.92
N PRO A 92 -27.79 8.80 -7.47
CA PRO A 92 -28.61 9.04 -8.66
C PRO A 92 -28.10 8.29 -9.89
N ALA A 93 -26.79 7.95 -9.97
CA ALA A 93 -26.25 7.20 -11.09
C ALA A 93 -26.82 5.77 -11.16
N ASP A 94 -27.30 5.23 -10.03
CA ASP A 94 -27.90 3.91 -9.96
C ASP A 94 -29.23 3.82 -10.72
N CYS A 95 -29.98 4.94 -10.81
CA CYS A 95 -31.18 5.03 -11.64
C CYS A 95 -30.86 4.76 -13.11
N ALA A 96 -29.69 5.23 -13.59
CA ALA A 96 -29.26 5.03 -14.96
C ALA A 96 -28.66 3.64 -15.21
N SER A 97 -28.03 3.03 -14.20
CA SER A 97 -27.38 1.71 -14.34
C SER A 97 -28.37 0.55 -14.21
N ARG A 98 -29.34 0.64 -13.29
CA ARG A 98 -30.38 -0.38 -13.04
C ARG A 98 -31.58 -0.28 -13.98
N GLY A 99 -31.75 0.88 -14.61
CA GLY A 99 -32.89 1.20 -15.45
C GLY A 99 -34.00 1.86 -14.65
N LEU A 100 -34.55 2.94 -15.22
CA LEU A 100 -35.70 3.67 -14.70
C LEU A 100 -36.63 3.94 -15.89
N SER A 101 -37.93 3.71 -15.71
CA SER A 101 -38.89 3.96 -16.78
C SER A 101 -38.99 5.47 -17.06
N PRO A 102 -39.29 5.90 -18.30
CA PRO A 102 -39.44 7.32 -18.60
C PRO A 102 -40.53 7.99 -17.75
N GLY A 103 -41.62 7.29 -17.44
CA GLY A 103 -42.71 7.80 -16.60
C GLY A 103 -42.28 8.04 -15.16
N ASP A 104 -41.53 7.09 -14.58
CA ASP A 104 -41.01 7.23 -13.22
C ASP A 104 -39.94 8.32 -13.14
N LEU A 105 -39.12 8.45 -14.19
CA LEU A 105 -38.06 9.45 -14.26
C LEU A 105 -38.59 10.88 -14.13
N VAL A 106 -39.76 11.20 -14.69
CA VAL A 106 -40.34 12.55 -14.63
C VAL A 106 -40.45 13.06 -13.19
N ASN A 107 -40.88 12.19 -12.27
CA ASN A 107 -41.14 12.54 -10.87
C ASN A 107 -40.02 12.06 -9.92
N HIS A 108 -38.87 11.61 -10.44
CA HIS A 108 -37.82 11.00 -9.63
C HIS A 108 -36.95 12.04 -8.91
N ALA A 109 -37.34 12.40 -7.68
CA ALA A 109 -36.70 13.46 -6.89
C ALA A 109 -35.18 13.27 -6.75
N LEU A 110 -34.70 12.05 -6.48
CA LEU A 110 -33.26 11.79 -6.30
C LEU A 110 -32.44 12.10 -7.57
N TRP A 111 -33.00 11.88 -8.76
CA TRP A 111 -32.29 12.12 -10.03
C TRP A 111 -32.18 13.62 -10.30
N TRP A 112 -33.28 14.35 -10.13
CA TRP A 112 -33.36 15.77 -10.46
C TRP A 112 -32.78 16.68 -9.38
N GLN A 113 -32.94 16.31 -8.11
CA GLN A 113 -32.59 17.17 -6.98
C GLN A 113 -31.31 16.70 -6.26
N GLY A 114 -30.85 15.48 -6.55
CA GLY A 114 -29.77 14.84 -5.82
C GLY A 114 -30.15 14.44 -4.39
N PRO A 115 -29.22 13.81 -3.66
CA PRO A 115 -29.45 13.44 -2.27
C PRO A 115 -29.54 14.66 -1.35
N SER A 116 -30.50 14.61 -0.41
CA SER A 116 -30.75 15.70 0.55
C SER A 116 -29.52 16.03 1.40
N PHE A 117 -28.79 15.01 1.85
CA PHE A 117 -27.60 15.20 2.70
C PHE A 117 -26.51 16.04 2.02
N LEU A 118 -26.41 16.07 0.68
CA LEU A 118 -25.43 16.95 0.02
C LEU A 118 -25.77 18.43 0.17
N LYS A 119 -27.06 18.75 0.28
CA LYS A 119 -27.52 20.12 0.55
C LYS A 119 -27.18 20.51 1.99
N GLU A 120 -27.34 19.59 2.93
CA GLU A 120 -27.04 19.78 4.36
C GLU A 120 -25.52 19.81 4.65
N CYS A 121 -24.74 18.88 4.08
CA CYS A 121 -23.28 18.85 4.21
C CYS A 121 -22.61 20.12 3.66
N ARG A 122 -23.15 20.73 2.60
CA ARG A 122 -22.67 22.03 2.11
C ARG A 122 -22.86 23.14 3.15
N GLN A 123 -23.93 23.06 3.96
CA GLN A 123 -24.24 24.04 5.00
C GLN A 123 -23.44 23.79 6.28
N GLN A 124 -23.16 22.53 6.62
CA GLN A 124 -22.53 22.13 7.89
C GLN A 124 -21.02 21.85 7.78
N GLY A 125 -20.49 21.66 6.57
CA GLY A 125 -19.06 21.40 6.33
C GLY A 125 -18.57 19.99 6.69
N THR A 126 -19.46 19.10 7.14
CA THR A 126 -19.10 17.77 7.62
C THR A 126 -19.20 16.75 6.49
N LEU A 127 -18.08 16.09 6.15
CA LEU A 127 -18.07 14.92 5.26
C LEU A 127 -18.42 13.65 6.05
N PRO A 128 -19.05 12.64 5.43
CA PRO A 128 -19.30 11.36 6.08
C PRO A 128 -17.99 10.74 6.61
N PRO A 129 -18.04 10.02 7.75
CA PRO A 129 -16.86 9.38 8.32
C PRO A 129 -16.23 8.37 7.34
N ALA A 130 -14.91 8.24 7.40
CA ALA A 130 -14.18 7.27 6.59
C ALA A 130 -14.60 5.84 6.96
N ILE A 131 -14.92 5.04 5.96
CA ILE A 131 -15.29 3.63 6.14
C ILE A 131 -13.99 2.81 6.16
N VAL A 132 -13.75 2.09 7.26
CA VAL A 132 -12.63 1.14 7.38
C VAL A 132 -13.11 -0.22 6.88
N LEU A 133 -12.44 -0.77 5.86
CA LEU A 133 -12.68 -2.13 5.39
C LEU A 133 -11.66 -3.07 6.02
N THR A 134 -12.13 -4.19 6.56
CA THR A 134 -11.30 -5.21 7.22
C THR A 134 -10.68 -6.20 6.23
N GLU A 135 -11.37 -6.49 5.12
CA GLU A 135 -10.88 -7.33 4.03
C GLU A 135 -11.10 -6.63 2.69
N VAL A 136 -10.01 -6.45 1.93
CA VAL A 136 -10.03 -5.71 0.67
C VAL A 136 -9.62 -6.65 -0.47
N PRO A 137 -10.50 -6.90 -1.45
CA PRO A 137 -10.15 -7.71 -2.61
C PRO A 137 -8.96 -7.11 -3.38
N GLU A 138 -8.17 -7.97 -4.01
CA GLU A 138 -7.05 -7.58 -4.89
C GLU A 138 -5.91 -6.79 -4.24
N GLU A 139 -5.81 -6.82 -2.91
CA GLU A 139 -4.58 -6.47 -2.24
C GLU A 139 -3.45 -7.39 -2.72
N ARG A 140 -2.33 -6.79 -3.10
CA ARG A 140 -1.09 -7.52 -3.34
C ARG A 140 -0.65 -8.03 -1.98
N MET A 141 -0.49 -9.34 -1.88
CA MET A 141 0.20 -9.94 -0.75
C MET A 141 1.59 -9.30 -0.71
N GLN A 142 1.80 -8.41 0.26
CA GLN A 142 3.14 -8.01 0.62
C GLN A 142 3.76 -9.25 1.22
N ILE A 143 4.48 -10.01 0.39
CA ILE A 143 5.56 -10.83 0.91
C ILE A 143 6.55 -9.80 1.42
N LEU A 144 6.37 -9.34 2.66
CA LEU A 144 7.51 -8.93 3.43
C LEU A 144 8.41 -10.15 3.32
N LEU A 145 9.51 -10.01 2.60
CA LEU A 145 10.64 -10.88 2.86
C LEU A 145 11.00 -10.53 4.30
N ALA A 146 10.31 -11.16 5.25
CA ALA A 146 10.87 -11.40 6.53
C ALA A 146 12.10 -12.22 6.18
N ASN A 147 13.21 -11.53 5.93
CA ASN A 147 14.43 -11.94 6.58
C ASN A 147 13.94 -12.20 7.98
N SER A 148 13.80 -13.48 8.32
CA SER A 148 13.73 -13.90 9.69
C SER A 148 14.87 -13.13 10.33
N LEU A 149 14.52 -12.01 10.97
CA LEU A 149 15.35 -11.43 11.98
C LEU A 149 15.34 -12.56 12.98
N LYS A 150 16.30 -13.50 12.83
CA LYS A 150 16.75 -14.33 13.92
C LYS A 150 16.76 -13.36 15.09
N ALA A 151 15.82 -13.61 16.02
CA ALA A 151 15.41 -12.70 17.07
C ALA A 151 16.60 -11.84 17.44
N VAL A 152 16.52 -10.52 17.15
CA VAL A 152 17.58 -9.51 17.30
C VAL A 152 18.68 -10.10 18.17
N GLU A 153 19.71 -10.70 17.55
CA GLU A 153 20.77 -11.32 18.32
C GLU A 153 21.26 -10.21 19.24
N ASP A 154 21.11 -10.44 20.54
CA ASP A 154 21.25 -9.45 21.58
C ASP A 154 22.58 -8.70 21.38
N ASN A 155 22.49 -7.52 20.76
CA ASN A 155 23.64 -6.69 20.38
C ASN A 155 24.23 -5.99 21.62
N SER A 156 23.97 -6.51 22.82
CA SER A 156 24.57 -6.09 24.08
C SER A 156 26.10 -6.08 24.01
N ILE A 157 26.73 -6.90 23.16
CA ILE A 157 28.18 -6.85 22.98
C ILE A 157 28.65 -5.55 22.31
N LEU A 158 27.86 -4.98 21.38
CA LEU A 158 28.17 -3.71 20.73
C LEU A 158 28.07 -2.54 21.71
N SER A 159 27.14 -2.60 22.66
CA SER A 159 26.94 -1.54 23.67
C SER A 159 27.89 -1.64 24.87
N ARG A 160 28.57 -2.78 25.07
CA ARG A 160 29.52 -3.00 26.18
C ARG A 160 30.91 -2.39 25.96
N TYR A 161 31.23 -1.97 24.74
CA TYR A 161 32.53 -1.39 24.41
C TYR A 161 32.36 -0.04 23.71
N SER A 162 33.07 0.97 24.20
CA SER A 162 33.11 2.31 23.60
C SER A 162 34.11 2.44 22.43
N ASP A 163 34.86 1.39 22.15
CA ASP A 163 35.87 1.33 21.09
C ASP A 163 35.66 0.10 20.20
N LEU A 164 35.34 0.34 18.93
CA LEU A 164 35.12 -0.69 17.92
C LEU A 164 36.37 -1.53 17.67
N HIS A 165 37.57 -0.92 17.69
CA HIS A 165 38.82 -1.62 17.44
C HIS A 165 39.11 -2.61 18.57
N LYS A 166 38.79 -2.23 19.82
CA LYS A 166 38.84 -3.14 20.97
C LYS A 166 37.88 -4.32 20.80
N LEU A 167 36.65 -4.06 20.37
CA LEU A 167 35.66 -5.12 20.11
C LEU A 167 36.11 -6.08 19.00
N LEU A 168 36.65 -5.56 17.89
CA LEU A 168 37.15 -6.37 16.77
C LEU A 168 38.28 -7.29 17.21
N ARG A 169 39.24 -6.78 18.00
CA ARG A 169 40.33 -7.59 18.55
C ARG A 169 39.81 -8.70 19.47
N ILE A 170 38.84 -8.40 20.33
CA ILE A 170 38.22 -9.40 21.23
C ILE A 170 37.52 -10.48 20.40
N THR A 171 36.71 -10.09 19.41
CA THR A 171 36.01 -11.01 18.51
C THR A 171 36.98 -11.89 17.71
N ALA A 172 38.09 -11.33 17.23
CA ALA A 172 39.15 -12.07 16.54
C ALA A 172 39.80 -13.11 17.46
N TRP A 173 40.14 -12.74 18.71
CA TRP A 173 40.65 -13.68 19.71
C TRP A 173 39.66 -14.80 20.03
N CYS A 174 38.38 -14.49 20.19
CA CYS A 174 37.34 -15.51 20.41
C CYS A 174 37.23 -16.49 19.24
N LYS A 175 37.26 -15.99 17.99
CA LYS A 175 37.25 -16.85 16.78
C LYS A 175 38.50 -17.73 16.69
N ARG A 176 39.68 -17.18 16.99
CA ARG A 176 40.95 -17.91 17.00
C ARG A 176 40.96 -19.03 18.04
N TRP A 177 40.51 -18.75 19.27
CA TRP A 177 40.37 -19.75 20.33
C TRP A 177 39.38 -20.86 19.97
N ARG A 178 38.22 -20.50 19.39
CA ARG A 178 37.23 -21.48 18.91
C ARG A 178 37.82 -22.40 17.84
N ARG A 179 38.62 -21.87 16.90
CA ARG A 179 39.32 -22.67 15.88
C ARG A 179 40.31 -23.64 16.51
N ALA A 180 41.10 -23.18 17.48
CA ALA A 180 42.07 -24.01 18.19
C ALA A 180 41.40 -25.20 18.90
N ILE A 181 40.25 -24.99 19.55
CA ILE A 181 39.47 -26.07 20.20
C ILE A 181 38.90 -27.05 19.18
N HIS A 182 38.40 -26.56 18.04
CA HIS A 182 37.87 -27.43 16.99
C HIS A 182 38.96 -28.21 16.24
N SER A 183 40.19 -27.68 16.14
CA SER A 183 41.32 -28.42 15.58
C SER A 183 41.82 -29.49 16.55
N ASP A 184 41.91 -29.19 17.85
CA ASP A 184 42.36 -30.17 18.88
C ASP A 184 41.41 -31.37 18.98
N ARG A 185 40.10 -31.16 18.78
CA ARG A 185 39.11 -32.25 18.74
C ARG A 185 39.25 -33.18 17.53
N ARG A 186 40.01 -32.81 16.50
CA ARG A 186 40.25 -33.64 15.30
C ARG A 186 41.62 -34.32 15.30
N SER A 187 42.55 -33.90 16.16
CA SER A 187 43.86 -34.51 16.33
C SER A 187 44.04 -35.00 17.76
N SER A 188 43.66 -36.25 18.03
CA SER A 188 44.17 -36.93 19.22
C SER A 188 45.68 -37.11 19.05
N SER A 189 46.46 -36.60 20.01
CA SER A 189 47.93 -36.61 20.13
C SER A 189 48.68 -35.48 19.41
N SER A 190 49.08 -34.44 20.16
CA SER A 190 50.49 -34.19 20.53
C SER A 190 50.60 -32.95 21.42
N GLU A 191 51.66 -32.90 22.23
CA GLU A 191 51.92 -31.93 23.30
C GLU A 191 51.87 -30.46 22.85
N ALA A 192 51.08 -29.66 23.58
CA ALA A 192 50.98 -28.21 23.35
C ALA A 192 52.23 -27.49 23.88
N VAL A 193 53.20 -27.27 22.99
CA VAL A 193 54.27 -26.28 23.20
C VAL A 193 53.61 -24.91 23.35
N ARG A 194 53.73 -24.31 24.54
CA ARG A 194 53.30 -22.94 24.83
C ARG A 194 54.19 -21.95 24.06
N GLN A 195 53.89 -21.73 22.78
CA GLN A 195 54.47 -20.64 22.01
C GLN A 195 53.90 -19.31 22.50
N SER A 196 54.76 -18.28 22.57
CA SER A 196 54.41 -16.90 22.91
C SER A 196 53.23 -16.40 22.05
N PRO A 197 52.37 -15.51 22.56
CA PRO A 197 51.15 -15.11 21.86
C PRO A 197 51.48 -14.40 20.55
N VAL A 198 51.36 -15.13 19.44
CA VAL A 198 51.51 -14.58 18.09
C VAL A 198 50.47 -13.46 17.92
N PRO A 199 50.86 -12.25 17.46
CA PRO A 199 49.94 -11.14 17.27
C PRO A 199 48.81 -11.51 16.29
N LEU A 200 47.66 -10.84 16.42
CA LEU A 200 46.55 -11.01 15.49
C LEU A 200 46.95 -10.53 14.09
N MET A 201 46.67 -11.34 13.09
CA MET A 201 46.92 -10.99 11.68
C MET A 201 45.79 -10.09 11.15
N ALA A 202 46.08 -9.27 10.14
CA ALA A 202 45.09 -8.39 9.50
C ALA A 202 43.86 -9.18 9.00
N GLU A 203 44.09 -10.36 8.43
CA GLU A 203 43.03 -11.26 7.96
C GLU A 203 42.09 -11.75 9.08
N GLU A 204 42.60 -11.88 10.31
CA GLU A 204 41.77 -12.27 11.47
C GLU A 204 40.87 -11.13 11.93
N LEU A 205 41.30 -9.88 11.74
CA LEU A 205 40.50 -8.68 11.99
C LEU A 205 39.42 -8.52 10.92
N ASP A 206 39.76 -8.69 9.63
CA ASP A 206 38.79 -8.66 8.53
C ASP A 206 37.70 -9.73 8.68
N GLN A 207 38.08 -10.92 9.16
CA GLN A 207 37.12 -11.99 9.47
C GLN A 207 36.26 -11.68 10.69
N ALA A 208 36.72 -10.83 11.62
CA ALA A 208 35.93 -10.40 12.77
C ALA A 208 34.86 -9.36 12.36
N GLU A 209 35.10 -8.56 11.31
CA GLU A 209 34.12 -7.60 10.77
C GLU A 209 32.93 -8.25 10.07
N ARG A 210 33.12 -9.43 9.45
CA ARG A 210 32.09 -10.15 8.69
C ARG A 210 31.13 -10.98 9.57
N LEU A 211 30.66 -10.42 10.68
CA LEU A 211 29.58 -11.05 11.47
C LEU A 211 28.26 -11.08 10.70
#